data_AF-A0A955YY31-F1
#
_entry.id   AF-A0A955YY31-F1
#
_cell.length_a   1.000
_cell.length_b   1.000
_cell.length_c   1.000
_cell.angle_alpha   90.00
_cell.angle_beta   90.00
_cell.angle_gamma   90.00
#
_symmetry.space_group_name_H-M   'P 1'
#
loop_
_entity.id
_entity.type
_entity.pdbx_description
1 polymer ?
#
loop_
_entity_poly.entity_id
_entity_poly.type
_entity_poly.pdbx_seq_one_letter_code
_entity_poly.pdbx_strand_id
1 'polypeptide(L)'
;MGLARLSVRIARAPIAWGLGALVSLSTPAAAAGGDVRVLVIADLDDDDGDGVADGRQSVVTGLAARDLASAASLVGGEVTPITGAGLVRVVAGGRVLPWGKTVPRGASLQGVAPGRAELRVRSGARERTVFVDVMGVGFRDGRRRDVDPARSWASLERTPPERVTLAEPDAAYADPDALRLTLRRPDGAASARLRVESVSGEGIVLDVLEHVPLSAVACPSDAPLGTVCEASAPLRLVVDDVDRVHPLVLGRSLRGDVGGALVVRDAATRKKLQAIRVAGPPSSAAGAIGRYTLTVRPLVVRVTPGGAPAVGGTDAGAIAAVRAELALASATWGQCGLTFGSVATMDVKIVDPPPAHLIAIGDDVALPAAGGEIRLRVEGKVVAVRVRRGFSPLQVALEVGAALERAGFGASVSENARIGPGAGRSADVSVRRRDGRLARVDAVSSSDPTLSVRVGSVDLTDGLQHFGDADAAAGTLEERALVKAFEDGDPATIEIIVIPFFAGGGRIGESFIASDASSMRNVVLLDRAGVRARRTSLTLAHELGHVLLDAPGHPDDFGVDTPTLLMDSDASDSSPFGPRRITVDECVRVLRQSGPGARVPLLTQWKLGPLRLR
;
A
#
# COMPACT_ATOMS: atom_id res chain seq x y z
N MET A 1 -38.99 24.11 1.99
CA MET A 1 -40.00 24.75 2.86
C MET A 1 -39.52 24.70 4.30
N GLY A 2 -39.47 25.86 4.97
CA GLY A 2 -39.46 25.98 6.43
C GLY A 2 -38.10 25.91 7.13
N LEU A 3 -37.63 27.05 7.63
CA LEU A 3 -37.19 27.21 9.02
C LEU A 3 -37.07 28.72 9.32
N ALA A 4 -38.11 29.28 9.94
CA ALA A 4 -38.13 30.64 10.46
C ALA A 4 -37.72 30.64 11.94
N ARG A 5 -36.79 31.54 12.27
CA ARG A 5 -36.37 31.88 13.63
C ARG A 5 -37.50 32.63 14.34
N LEU A 6 -37.73 32.35 15.62
CA LEU A 6 -38.34 33.33 16.52
C LEU A 6 -37.60 33.35 17.86
N SER A 7 -37.06 34.52 18.17
CA SER A 7 -36.51 34.90 19.47
C SER A 7 -37.62 35.50 20.32
N VAL A 8 -37.69 35.16 21.61
CA VAL A 8 -38.38 36.00 22.61
C VAL A 8 -37.56 36.02 23.90
N ARG A 9 -37.38 37.24 24.42
CA ARG A 9 -36.65 37.59 25.64
C ARG A 9 -37.60 38.34 26.59
N ILE A 10 -37.46 38.01 27.88
CA ILE A 10 -37.56 38.86 29.09
C ILE A 10 -38.95 39.23 29.68
N ALA A 11 -39.13 38.89 30.96
CA ALA A 11 -39.42 39.78 32.13
C ALA A 11 -39.33 38.93 33.44
N ARG A 12 -38.43 39.17 34.42
CA ARG A 12 -38.47 40.07 35.61
C ARG A 12 -39.81 40.01 36.39
N ALA A 13 -39.93 39.85 37.71
CA ALA A 13 -39.10 39.78 38.94
C ALA A 13 -40.05 39.27 40.10
N PRO A 14 -39.92 39.48 41.44
CA PRO A 14 -38.85 40.03 42.31
C PRO A 14 -38.71 39.39 43.76
N ILE A 15 -37.82 39.98 44.61
CA ILE A 15 -37.73 40.04 46.11
C ILE A 15 -37.48 38.70 46.90
N ALA A 16 -36.78 38.56 48.05
CA ALA A 16 -36.29 39.43 49.12
C ALA A 16 -35.40 38.65 50.16
N TRP A 17 -34.39 39.32 50.75
CA TRP A 17 -33.82 39.17 52.12
C TRP A 17 -32.98 37.89 52.43
N GLY A 18 -31.91 37.87 53.23
CA GLY A 18 -31.19 38.85 54.06
C GLY A 18 -30.30 38.10 55.08
N LEU A 19 -29.06 38.56 55.27
CA LEU A 19 -28.13 38.41 56.41
C LEU A 19 -27.69 37.02 56.96
N GLY A 20 -26.36 36.88 57.13
CA GLY A 20 -25.77 36.11 58.25
C GLY A 20 -24.57 35.21 57.92
N ALA A 21 -23.46 35.73 57.40
CA ALA A 21 -22.22 34.94 57.25
C ALA A 21 -21.34 35.07 58.50
N LEU A 22 -21.33 34.01 59.32
CA LEU A 22 -20.31 33.76 60.35
C LEU A 22 -18.99 33.39 59.66
N VAL A 23 -17.98 34.26 59.82
CA VAL A 23 -16.60 33.99 59.41
C VAL A 23 -15.96 33.10 60.47
N SER A 24 -16.00 31.79 60.24
CA SER A 24 -15.16 30.83 60.96
C SER A 24 -13.76 30.84 60.35
N LEU A 25 -12.82 31.50 61.03
CA LEU A 25 -11.39 31.38 60.78
C LEU A 25 -10.95 29.93 61.06
N SER A 26 -11.03 29.09 60.03
CA SER A 26 -10.38 27.78 60.04
C SER A 26 -8.92 28.04 59.68
N THR A 27 -8.04 27.93 60.67
CA THR A 27 -6.61 27.77 60.45
C THR A 27 -6.41 26.57 59.50
N PRO A 28 -5.66 26.71 58.39
CA PRO A 28 -5.31 25.55 57.60
C PRO A 28 -4.32 24.74 58.45
N ALA A 29 -4.83 23.66 59.05
CA ALA A 29 -3.98 22.56 59.49
C ALA A 29 -3.09 22.17 58.31
N ALA A 30 -1.78 22.12 58.56
CA ALA A 30 -0.80 21.67 57.58
C ALA A 30 -1.23 20.29 57.06
N ALA A 31 -1.70 20.25 55.81
CA ALA A 31 -1.96 19.00 55.13
C ALA A 31 -0.62 18.27 55.01
N ALA A 32 -0.51 17.15 55.73
CA ALA A 32 0.55 16.17 55.55
C ALA A 32 0.65 15.83 54.05
N GLY A 33 1.86 15.94 53.51
CA GLY A 33 2.12 15.76 52.08
C GLY A 33 1.76 14.35 51.64
N GLY A 34 0.65 14.22 50.91
CA GLY A 34 0.30 12.97 50.25
C GLY A 34 1.24 12.69 49.09
N ASP A 35 1.63 11.42 48.95
CA ASP A 35 2.43 10.93 47.83
C ASP A 35 1.74 11.27 46.50
N VAL A 36 2.42 12.02 45.64
CA VAL A 36 1.90 12.34 44.30
C VAL A 36 2.26 11.17 43.38
N ARG A 37 1.26 10.55 42.76
CA ARG A 37 1.45 9.51 41.74
C ARG A 37 1.12 10.05 40.36
N VAL A 38 1.97 9.77 39.38
CA VAL A 38 1.79 10.15 37.97
C VAL A 38 1.92 8.90 37.10
N LEU A 39 0.97 8.69 36.19
CA LEU A 39 1.04 7.64 35.17
C LEU A 39 1.56 8.25 33.87
N VAL A 40 2.61 7.66 33.30
CA VAL A 40 3.13 7.99 31.97
C VAL A 40 3.28 6.71 31.14
N ILE A 41 3.38 6.87 29.82
CA ILE A 41 3.57 5.73 28.91
C ILE A 41 5.04 5.67 28.49
N ALA A 42 5.59 4.47 28.36
CA ALA A 42 6.89 4.27 27.75
C ALA A 42 6.80 4.61 26.26
N ASP A 43 7.54 5.63 25.88
CA ASP A 43 7.54 6.22 24.54
C ASP A 43 8.51 5.45 23.64
N LEU A 44 8.01 4.38 23.01
CA LEU A 44 8.83 3.37 22.33
C LEU A 44 8.70 3.41 20.81
N ASP A 45 7.72 4.11 20.26
CA ASP A 45 7.51 4.24 18.81
C ASP A 45 8.28 5.43 18.22
N ASP A 46 8.15 5.55 16.91
CA ASP A 46 8.83 6.51 16.04
C ASP A 46 7.77 7.31 15.26
N ASP A 47 7.23 8.35 15.90
CA ASP A 47 6.19 9.19 15.31
C ASP A 47 6.68 10.06 14.15
N ASP A 48 7.96 10.45 14.16
CA ASP A 48 8.56 11.31 13.13
C ASP A 48 9.20 10.53 11.98
N GLY A 49 9.47 9.24 12.15
CA GLY A 49 9.96 8.31 11.13
C GLY A 49 11.48 8.31 10.98
N ASP A 50 12.23 8.71 12.00
CA ASP A 50 13.71 8.78 11.97
C ASP A 50 14.41 7.46 12.34
N GLY A 51 13.66 6.43 12.71
CA GLY A 51 14.15 5.10 13.10
C GLY A 51 14.63 5.01 14.55
N VAL A 52 14.39 6.05 15.36
CA VAL A 52 14.74 6.12 16.77
C VAL A 52 13.47 6.33 17.59
N ALA A 53 13.26 5.47 18.58
CA ALA A 53 12.15 5.64 19.51
C ALA A 53 12.18 7.04 20.13
N ASP A 54 11.03 7.72 20.18
CA ASP A 54 10.89 9.11 20.65
C ASP A 54 11.40 9.27 22.09
N GLY A 55 11.19 8.25 22.94
CA GLY A 55 11.71 8.14 24.30
C GLY A 55 13.24 8.03 24.41
N ARG A 56 13.96 7.80 23.31
CA ARG A 56 15.43 7.72 23.24
C ARG A 56 16.06 8.92 22.55
N GLN A 57 15.29 9.73 21.83
CA GLN A 57 15.82 10.93 21.15
C GLN A 57 16.38 11.94 22.16
N SER A 58 17.43 12.68 21.79
CA SER A 58 18.01 13.75 22.62
C SER A 58 17.28 15.08 22.50
N VAL A 59 16.59 15.29 21.38
CA VAL A 59 15.75 16.45 21.07
C VAL A 59 14.37 15.91 20.77
N VAL A 60 13.36 16.31 21.55
CA VAL A 60 12.00 15.79 21.51
C VAL A 60 11.08 16.95 21.15
N THR A 61 10.83 17.15 19.85
CA THR A 61 10.05 18.28 19.32
C THR A 61 9.09 17.82 18.23
N GLY A 62 8.08 18.64 17.92
CA GLY A 62 7.15 18.32 16.84
C GLY A 62 6.35 17.05 17.14
N LEU A 63 6.53 16.02 16.31
CA LEU A 63 5.78 14.77 16.42
C LEU A 63 6.30 13.87 17.55
N ALA A 64 7.62 13.80 17.75
CA ALA A 64 8.23 13.08 18.88
C ALA A 64 7.79 13.60 20.26
N ALA A 65 7.21 14.80 20.33
CA ALA A 65 6.70 15.38 21.57
C ALA A 65 5.23 15.03 21.89
N ARG A 66 4.57 14.21 21.07
CA ARG A 66 3.12 13.92 21.19
C ARG A 66 2.75 13.15 22.44
N ASP A 67 3.61 12.24 22.90
CA ASP A 67 3.30 11.35 24.03
C ASP A 67 3.70 11.90 25.40
N LEU A 68 4.27 13.11 25.42
CA LEU A 68 4.68 13.81 26.63
C LEU A 68 3.50 14.05 27.59
N ALA A 69 3.73 13.77 28.88
CA ALA A 69 2.79 14.02 29.95
C ALA A 69 3.13 15.31 30.70
N SER A 70 2.14 15.95 31.33
CA SER A 70 2.38 17.17 32.12
C SER A 70 3.30 16.91 33.31
N ALA A 71 4.34 17.74 33.48
CA ALA A 71 5.19 17.75 34.68
C ALA A 71 4.76 18.81 35.71
N ALA A 72 3.49 19.24 35.70
CA ALA A 72 3.01 20.33 36.57
C ALA A 72 3.30 20.11 38.07
N SER A 73 3.30 18.86 38.54
CA SER A 73 3.66 18.50 39.91
C SER A 73 5.15 18.66 40.24
N LEU A 74 6.01 18.95 39.27
CA LEU A 74 7.46 19.06 39.46
C LEU A 74 7.95 20.52 39.31
N VAL A 75 7.15 21.39 38.68
CA VAL A 75 7.54 22.76 38.33
C VAL A 75 8.01 23.55 39.54
N GLY A 76 9.15 24.22 39.41
CA GLY A 76 9.79 25.01 40.45
C GLY A 76 10.57 24.20 41.48
N GLY A 77 10.55 22.87 41.41
CA GLY A 77 11.39 21.99 42.21
C GLY A 77 12.64 21.51 41.47
N GLU A 78 13.70 21.22 42.21
CA GLU A 78 14.81 20.41 41.73
C GLU A 78 14.47 18.93 41.88
N VAL A 79 14.57 18.18 40.79
CA VAL A 79 14.15 16.78 40.74
C VAL A 79 15.35 15.86 40.67
N THR A 80 15.43 14.90 41.58
CA THR A 80 16.48 13.86 41.58
C THR A 80 15.83 12.48 41.69
N PRO A 81 16.25 11.49 40.88
CA PRO A 81 15.72 10.14 41.00
C PRO A 81 16.29 9.47 42.26
N ILE A 82 15.42 8.90 43.08
CA ILE A 82 15.78 7.97 44.15
C ILE A 82 16.00 6.59 43.54
N THR A 83 15.05 6.15 42.70
CA THR A 83 15.11 4.90 41.92
C THR A 83 14.57 5.13 40.51
N GLY A 84 14.91 4.25 39.56
CA GLY A 84 14.32 4.28 38.21
C GLY A 84 14.76 5.44 37.32
N ALA A 85 15.98 5.96 37.48
CA ALA A 85 16.52 7.09 36.71
C ALA A 85 16.49 6.90 35.18
N GLY A 86 16.47 5.65 34.71
CA GLY A 86 16.36 5.29 33.29
C GLY A 86 14.94 5.00 32.80
N LEU A 87 13.92 5.06 33.67
CA LEU A 87 12.53 4.75 33.33
C LEU A 87 11.74 5.97 32.89
N VAL A 88 12.12 7.15 33.38
CA VAL A 88 11.44 8.42 33.11
C VAL A 88 12.47 9.52 32.95
N ARG A 89 12.16 10.55 32.16
CA ARG A 89 12.96 11.77 32.06
C ARG A 89 12.09 13.01 32.02
N VAL A 90 12.67 14.15 32.39
CA VAL A 90 12.01 15.48 32.27
C VAL A 90 12.46 16.12 30.97
N VAL A 91 11.51 16.64 30.18
CA VAL A 91 11.75 17.34 28.92
C VAL A 91 11.33 18.80 29.08
N ALA A 92 12.20 19.73 28.71
CA ALA A 92 11.93 21.18 28.76
C ALA A 92 12.47 21.86 27.50
N GLY A 93 11.64 22.66 26.84
CA GLY A 93 12.03 23.35 25.59
C GLY A 93 12.47 22.36 24.50
N GLY A 94 11.91 21.16 24.48
CA GLY A 94 12.25 20.10 23.52
C GLY A 94 13.57 19.37 23.79
N ARG A 95 14.20 19.56 24.96
CA ARG A 95 15.44 18.86 25.33
C ARG A 95 15.28 18.15 26.67
N VAL A 96 16.02 17.07 26.85
CA VAL A 96 16.09 16.37 28.13
C VAL A 96 16.75 17.29 29.17
N LEU A 97 16.05 17.56 30.26
CA LEU A 97 16.55 18.32 31.39
C LEU A 97 17.38 17.39 32.29
N PRO A 98 18.65 17.73 32.57
CA PRO A 98 19.47 16.95 33.50
C PRO A 98 18.86 16.91 34.91
N TRP A 99 19.01 15.77 35.60
CA TRP A 99 18.61 15.64 37.00
C TRP A 99 19.31 16.67 37.89
N GLY A 100 18.65 17.08 38.98
CA GLY A 100 19.12 18.08 39.92
C GLY A 100 18.92 19.53 39.45
N LYS A 101 18.39 19.76 38.25
CA LYS A 101 17.99 21.11 37.79
C LYS A 101 16.57 21.44 38.20
N THR A 102 16.30 22.73 38.40
CA THR A 102 14.96 23.24 38.64
C THR A 102 14.09 23.04 37.40
N VAL A 103 12.93 22.42 37.59
CA VAL A 103 11.98 22.16 36.49
C VAL A 103 11.26 23.45 36.10
N PRO A 104 11.42 23.94 34.85
CA PRO A 104 10.78 25.17 34.41
C PRO A 104 9.28 24.98 34.14
N ARG A 105 8.55 26.09 34.02
CA ARG A 105 7.16 26.06 33.51
C ARG A 105 7.15 25.54 32.07
N GLY A 106 6.15 24.73 31.74
CA GLY A 106 6.03 24.10 30.42
C GLY A 106 6.90 22.86 30.22
N ALA A 107 7.57 22.36 31.27
CA ALA A 107 8.24 21.07 31.23
C ALA A 107 7.23 19.91 31.22
N SER A 108 7.66 18.78 30.69
CA SER A 108 6.90 17.55 30.55
C SER A 108 7.66 16.34 31.07
N LEU A 109 6.94 15.28 31.38
CA LEU A 109 7.47 13.95 31.69
C LEU A 109 7.36 13.05 30.47
N GLN A 110 8.39 12.23 30.25
CA GLN A 110 8.42 11.21 29.22
C GLN A 110 8.83 9.88 29.85
N GLY A 111 8.04 8.83 29.60
CA GLY A 111 8.43 7.47 29.97
C GLY A 111 9.40 6.91 28.93
N VAL A 112 10.43 6.20 29.40
CA VAL A 112 11.48 5.61 28.56
C VAL A 112 11.40 4.09 28.58
N ALA A 113 11.08 3.50 29.74
CA ALA A 113 10.94 2.07 29.91
C ALA A 113 9.92 1.75 31.01
N PRO A 114 9.20 0.60 30.93
CA PRO A 114 8.17 0.24 31.90
C PRO A 114 8.75 0.03 33.31
N GLY A 115 8.00 0.44 34.34
CA GLY A 115 8.40 0.27 35.73
C GLY A 115 7.96 1.43 36.63
N ARG A 116 8.44 1.47 37.87
CA ARG A 116 8.15 2.55 38.81
C ARG A 116 9.43 3.34 39.10
N ALA A 117 9.37 4.65 38.87
CA ALA A 117 10.42 5.57 39.30
C ALA A 117 9.97 6.32 40.54
N GLU A 118 10.90 6.54 41.46
CA GLU A 118 10.69 7.35 42.65
C GLU A 118 11.55 8.61 42.54
N LEU A 119 10.90 9.77 42.56
CA LEU A 119 11.52 11.06 42.35
C LEU A 119 11.43 11.90 43.62
N ARG A 120 12.58 12.40 44.08
CA ARG A 120 12.67 13.42 45.11
C ARG A 120 12.55 14.80 44.48
N VAL A 121 11.59 15.59 44.94
CA VAL A 121 11.35 16.96 44.48
C VAL A 121 11.62 17.93 45.62
N ARG A 122 12.65 18.77 45.45
CA ARG A 122 13.05 19.79 46.42
C ARG A 122 12.63 21.18 45.96
N SER A 123 11.78 21.84 46.72
CA SER A 123 11.32 23.22 46.47
C SER A 123 11.61 24.10 47.68
N GLY A 124 12.76 24.78 47.67
CA GLY A 124 13.26 25.49 48.85
C GLY A 124 13.55 24.52 50.00
N ALA A 125 12.96 24.76 51.17
CA ALA A 125 13.11 23.90 52.35
C ALA A 125 12.14 22.70 52.37
N ARG A 126 11.24 22.57 51.38
CA ARG A 126 10.27 21.48 51.31
C ARG A 126 10.78 20.38 50.39
N GLU A 127 10.66 19.15 50.85
CA GLU A 127 10.95 17.95 50.09
C GLU A 127 9.68 17.09 50.01
N ARG A 128 9.44 16.49 48.85
CA ARG A 128 8.38 15.49 48.69
C ARG A 128 8.82 14.40 47.72
N THR A 129 8.21 13.23 47.88
CA THR A 129 8.35 12.12 46.95
C THR A 129 7.23 12.15 45.92
N VAL A 130 7.60 11.93 44.66
CA VAL A 130 6.67 11.73 43.55
C VAL A 130 6.97 10.37 42.93
N PHE A 131 5.95 9.51 42.86
CA PHE A 131 6.06 8.23 42.17
C PHE A 131 5.58 8.38 40.74
N VAL A 132 6.38 7.90 39.80
CA VAL A 132 6.00 7.84 38.39
C VAL A 132 5.86 6.38 37.98
N ASP A 133 4.63 5.96 37.72
CA ASP A 133 4.31 4.67 37.13
C ASP A 133 4.45 4.80 35.61
N VAL A 134 5.38 4.04 35.02
CA VAL A 134 5.60 3.99 33.58
C VAL A 134 4.98 2.72 33.05
N MET A 135 3.90 2.86 32.28
CA MET A 135 3.21 1.75 31.64
C MET A 135 3.83 1.48 30.27
N GLY A 136 4.19 0.21 30.02
CA GLY A 136 4.66 -0.26 28.73
C GLY A 136 3.52 -0.82 27.90
N VAL A 137 3.35 -0.31 26.69
CA VAL A 137 2.53 -0.93 25.65
C VAL A 137 3.48 -1.36 24.53
N GLY A 138 3.50 -2.65 24.20
CA GLY A 138 4.41 -3.21 23.22
C GLY A 138 3.79 -4.34 22.41
N PHE A 139 4.55 -4.88 21.46
CA PHE A 139 4.09 -5.93 20.56
C PHE A 139 4.99 -7.16 20.63
N ARG A 140 4.42 -8.36 20.44
CA ARG A 140 5.17 -9.63 20.32
C ARG A 140 4.74 -10.42 19.10
N ASP A 141 5.70 -11.15 18.51
CA ASP A 141 5.47 -12.07 17.39
C ASP A 141 4.99 -13.48 17.84
N GLY A 142 4.72 -14.36 16.88
CA GLY A 142 4.31 -15.76 17.11
C GLY A 142 5.29 -16.60 17.90
N ARG A 143 6.55 -16.17 17.98
CA ARG A 143 7.64 -16.80 18.73
C ARG A 143 7.85 -16.15 20.10
N ARG A 144 6.95 -15.25 20.52
CA ARG A 144 7.01 -14.47 21.77
C ARG A 144 8.19 -13.51 21.86
N ARG A 145 8.79 -13.13 20.74
CA ARG A 145 9.85 -12.12 20.70
C ARG A 145 9.22 -10.74 20.69
N ASP A 146 9.78 -9.82 21.46
CA ASP A 146 9.38 -8.42 21.44
C ASP A 146 9.68 -7.81 20.07
N VAL A 147 8.72 -7.04 19.56
CA VAL A 147 8.83 -6.27 18.32
C VAL A 147 9.10 -4.82 18.68
N ASP A 148 10.24 -4.29 18.24
CA ASP A 148 10.62 -2.88 18.43
C ASP A 148 9.80 -2.00 17.47
N PRO A 149 8.82 -1.20 17.96
CA PRO A 149 7.93 -0.45 17.08
C PRO A 149 8.61 0.72 16.36
N ALA A 150 9.82 1.12 16.76
CA ALA A 150 10.62 2.14 16.07
C ALA A 150 11.47 1.56 14.92
N ARG A 151 11.75 0.25 14.94
CA ARG A 151 12.67 -0.40 13.98
C ARG A 151 12.05 -1.53 13.17
N SER A 152 10.89 -1.98 13.59
CA SER A 152 10.11 -3.05 12.96
C SER A 152 8.68 -2.55 12.73
N TRP A 153 7.86 -3.39 12.12
CA TRP A 153 6.50 -3.07 11.73
C TRP A 153 5.61 -4.30 11.80
N ALA A 154 4.31 -4.06 11.73
CA ALA A 154 3.31 -5.07 11.43
C ALA A 154 3.22 -5.29 9.91
N SER A 155 2.83 -6.49 9.49
CA SER A 155 2.57 -6.85 8.08
C SER A 155 1.10 -7.20 7.89
N LEU A 156 0.64 -7.14 6.63
CA LEU A 156 -0.68 -7.63 6.28
C LEU A 156 -0.67 -9.15 6.21
N GLU A 157 -1.79 -9.74 6.62
CA GLU A 157 -2.02 -11.17 6.74
C GLU A 157 -1.88 -11.91 5.42
N ARG A 158 -1.09 -12.99 5.46
CA ARG A 158 -0.90 -13.91 4.32
C ARG A 158 -1.37 -15.33 4.62
N THR A 159 -1.86 -15.58 5.83
CA THR A 159 -2.37 -16.89 6.25
C THR A 159 -3.89 -16.89 6.35
N PRO A 160 -4.56 -18.05 6.26
CA PRO A 160 -5.99 -18.14 6.58
C PRO A 160 -6.27 -17.82 8.06
N PRO A 161 -7.50 -17.39 8.41
CA PRO A 161 -7.91 -17.23 9.80
C PRO A 161 -7.86 -18.56 10.56
N GLU A 162 -7.11 -18.59 11.67
CA GLU A 162 -7.03 -19.76 12.54
C GLU A 162 -7.83 -19.59 13.85
N ARG A 163 -8.22 -20.71 14.47
CA ARG A 163 -8.80 -20.68 15.83
C ARG A 163 -7.66 -20.64 16.84
N VAL A 164 -7.70 -19.70 17.78
CA VAL A 164 -6.74 -19.62 18.89
C VAL A 164 -7.40 -20.05 20.19
N THR A 165 -6.71 -20.89 20.95
CA THR A 165 -7.15 -21.32 22.28
C THR A 165 -6.96 -20.17 23.27
N LEU A 166 -8.06 -19.49 23.62
CA LEU A 166 -8.03 -18.37 24.57
C LEU A 166 -7.67 -18.79 26.01
N ALA A 167 -7.68 -20.09 26.32
CA ALA A 167 -7.23 -20.61 27.60
C ALA A 167 -5.71 -20.54 27.80
N GLU A 168 -4.93 -20.38 26.72
CA GLU A 168 -3.47 -20.21 26.76
C GLU A 168 -3.08 -18.89 26.10
N PRO A 169 -3.31 -17.75 26.79
CA PRO A 169 -3.13 -16.42 26.20
C PRO A 169 -1.68 -16.10 25.85
N ASP A 170 -0.70 -16.88 26.29
CA ASP A 170 0.72 -16.71 25.92
C ASP A 170 1.25 -17.83 25.01
N ALA A 171 0.40 -18.72 24.50
CA ALA A 171 0.85 -19.78 23.60
C ALA A 171 1.49 -19.20 22.33
N ALA A 172 2.54 -19.88 21.84
CA ALA A 172 3.10 -19.61 20.52
C ALA A 172 2.06 -19.90 19.43
N TYR A 173 2.16 -19.18 18.31
CA TYR A 173 1.28 -19.35 17.17
C TYR A 173 2.09 -19.34 15.87
N ALA A 174 1.54 -19.96 14.83
CA ALA A 174 2.25 -20.19 13.56
C ALA A 174 2.19 -18.98 12.62
N ASP A 175 1.16 -18.14 12.77
CA ASP A 175 0.95 -16.96 11.95
C ASP A 175 2.12 -15.96 12.07
N PRO A 176 2.89 -15.72 11.00
CA PRO A 176 4.04 -14.84 11.05
C PRO A 176 3.68 -13.35 10.98
N ASP A 177 2.45 -13.01 10.57
CA ASP A 177 2.00 -11.62 10.36
C ASP A 177 1.24 -11.07 11.58
N ALA A 178 0.57 -11.94 12.33
CA ALA A 178 -0.17 -11.54 13.51
C ALA A 178 0.75 -11.08 14.65
N LEU A 179 0.29 -10.07 15.41
CA LEU A 179 1.01 -9.52 16.56
C LEU A 179 0.16 -9.59 17.84
N ARG A 180 0.77 -9.97 18.96
CA ARG A 180 0.15 -9.81 20.28
C ARG A 180 0.43 -8.43 20.84
N LEU A 181 -0.61 -7.75 21.29
CA LEU A 181 -0.48 -6.55 22.10
C LEU A 181 -0.12 -6.95 23.53
N THR A 182 0.85 -6.28 24.12
CA THR A 182 1.31 -6.52 25.48
C THR A 182 1.21 -5.26 26.33
N LEU A 183 0.85 -5.46 27.59
CA LEU A 183 0.80 -4.43 28.62
C LEU A 183 1.73 -4.84 29.74
N ARG A 184 2.67 -3.96 30.12
CA ARG A 184 3.55 -4.14 31.28
C ARG A 184 3.35 -2.96 32.21
N ARG A 185 3.01 -3.22 33.47
CA ARG A 185 2.75 -2.14 34.44
C ARG A 185 3.23 -2.50 35.84
N PRO A 186 3.60 -1.52 36.68
CA PRO A 186 3.83 -1.76 38.10
C PRO A 186 2.58 -2.31 38.78
N ASP A 187 2.77 -3.16 39.79
CA ASP A 187 1.69 -3.64 40.62
C ASP A 187 1.00 -2.48 41.35
N GLY A 188 -0.33 -2.57 41.44
CA GLY A 188 -1.21 -1.51 41.91
C GLY A 188 -1.36 -0.30 40.98
N ALA A 189 -0.68 -0.24 39.83
CA ALA A 189 -0.96 0.77 38.81
C ALA A 189 -2.28 0.45 38.08
N ALA A 190 -3.03 1.49 37.71
CA ALA A 190 -4.29 1.35 36.99
C ALA A 190 -4.09 0.59 35.66
N SER A 191 -4.92 -0.41 35.39
CA SER A 191 -4.93 -1.08 34.09
C SER A 191 -5.65 -0.23 33.06
N ALA A 192 -5.10 -0.16 31.84
CA ALA A 192 -5.72 0.54 30.73
C ALA A 192 -6.64 -0.39 29.96
N ARG A 193 -7.84 0.09 29.63
CA ARG A 193 -8.69 -0.59 28.64
C ARG A 193 -8.17 -0.21 27.26
N LEU A 194 -7.79 -1.19 26.46
CA LEU A 194 -7.16 -0.92 25.17
C LEU A 194 -8.18 -0.87 24.04
N ARG A 195 -7.99 0.11 23.18
CA ARG A 195 -8.65 0.27 21.90
C ARG A 195 -7.59 0.36 20.82
N VAL A 196 -7.80 -0.28 19.68
CA VAL A 196 -6.82 -0.27 18.58
C VAL A 196 -7.48 0.31 17.33
N GLU A 197 -6.83 1.31 16.75
CA GLU A 197 -7.17 1.88 15.44
C GLU A 197 -6.17 1.37 14.40
N SER A 198 -6.66 1.05 13.22
CA SER A 198 -5.83 1.02 12.03
C SER A 198 -6.01 2.33 11.28
N VAL A 199 -4.90 2.97 10.89
CA VAL A 199 -4.89 4.24 10.15
C VAL A 199 -4.10 4.09 8.86
N SER A 200 -4.54 4.73 7.79
CA SER A 200 -3.83 4.76 6.50
C SER A 200 -2.59 5.66 6.55
N GLY A 201 -1.75 5.58 5.51
CA GLY A 201 -0.60 6.50 5.37
C GLY A 201 -0.99 7.99 5.27
N GLU A 202 -2.24 8.29 4.93
CA GLU A 202 -2.79 9.65 4.90
C GLU A 202 -3.38 10.08 6.26
N GLY A 203 -3.46 9.19 7.24
CA GLY A 203 -4.02 9.46 8.57
C GLY A 203 -5.53 9.25 8.68
N ILE A 204 -6.13 8.54 7.73
CA ILE A 204 -7.55 8.20 7.76
C ILE A 204 -7.72 6.92 8.58
N VAL A 205 -8.62 6.92 9.56
CA VAL A 205 -8.97 5.70 10.30
C VAL A 205 -9.65 4.73 9.36
N LEU A 206 -9.04 3.56 9.17
CA LEU A 206 -9.53 2.48 8.31
C LEU A 206 -10.46 1.55 9.08
N ASP A 207 -10.10 1.24 10.32
CA ASP A 207 -10.80 0.24 11.14
C ASP A 207 -10.49 0.40 12.62
N VAL A 208 -11.30 -0.24 13.45
CA VAL A 208 -11.25 -0.11 14.91
C VAL A 208 -11.65 -1.41 15.60
N LEU A 209 -10.88 -1.77 16.63
CA LEU A 209 -11.30 -2.67 17.70
C LEU A 209 -11.55 -1.85 18.97
N GLU A 210 -12.83 -1.63 19.28
CA GLU A 210 -13.27 -0.77 20.41
C GLU A 210 -12.83 -1.32 21.78
N HIS A 211 -12.70 -2.65 21.89
CA HIS A 211 -12.21 -3.31 23.08
C HIS A 211 -11.29 -4.48 22.70
N VAL A 212 -10.04 -4.43 23.16
CA VAL A 212 -9.09 -5.55 23.04
C VAL A 212 -8.98 -6.24 24.39
N PRO A 213 -9.50 -7.48 24.53
CA PRO A 213 -9.36 -8.25 25.76
C PRO A 213 -7.89 -8.55 26.05
N LEU A 214 -7.50 -8.40 27.31
CA LEU A 214 -6.19 -8.75 27.83
C LEU A 214 -6.32 -9.88 28.85
N SER A 215 -5.35 -10.76 28.88
CA SER A 215 -5.24 -11.83 29.86
C SER A 215 -3.88 -11.78 30.53
N ALA A 216 -3.83 -12.11 31.83
CA ALA A 216 -2.57 -12.17 32.56
C ALA A 216 -1.64 -13.21 31.93
N VAL A 217 -0.36 -12.86 31.81
CA VAL A 217 0.69 -13.73 31.29
C VAL A 217 1.93 -13.61 32.18
N ALA A 218 2.85 -14.57 32.05
CA ALA A 218 4.15 -14.46 32.70
C ALA A 218 4.90 -13.23 32.17
N CYS A 219 5.46 -12.43 33.07
CA CYS A 219 6.38 -11.38 32.67
C CYS A 219 7.70 -11.98 32.15
N PRO A 220 8.38 -11.29 31.20
CA PRO A 220 9.76 -11.60 30.85
C PRO A 220 10.67 -11.69 32.07
N SER A 221 11.71 -12.52 32.00
CA SER A 221 12.61 -12.75 33.14
C SER A 221 13.42 -11.53 33.54
N ASP A 222 13.57 -10.55 32.66
CA ASP A 222 14.22 -9.27 32.88
C ASP A 222 13.26 -8.17 33.39
N ALA A 223 11.96 -8.47 33.53
CA ALA A 223 11.01 -7.51 34.08
C ALA A 223 11.30 -7.22 35.56
N PRO A 224 11.21 -5.95 36.01
CA PRO A 224 11.36 -5.60 37.41
C PRO A 224 10.39 -6.37 38.32
N LEU A 225 10.81 -6.66 39.56
CA LEU A 225 9.93 -7.25 40.57
C LEU A 225 8.69 -6.39 40.79
N GLY A 226 7.53 -7.05 40.98
CA GLY A 226 6.25 -6.36 41.10
C GLY A 226 5.72 -5.78 39.78
N THR A 227 6.17 -6.29 38.63
CA THR A 227 5.54 -5.99 37.34
C THR A 227 4.39 -6.97 37.07
N VAL A 228 3.27 -6.46 36.58
CA VAL A 228 2.15 -7.25 36.06
C VAL A 228 2.17 -7.17 34.54
N CYS A 229 2.05 -8.33 33.89
CA CYS A 229 2.06 -8.45 32.44
C CYS A 229 0.75 -9.04 31.93
N GLU A 230 0.21 -8.43 30.89
CA GLU A 230 -1.04 -8.84 30.25
C GLU A 230 -0.83 -8.86 28.73
N ALA A 231 -1.51 -9.76 28.02
CA ALA A 231 -1.41 -9.88 26.57
C ALA A 231 -2.78 -10.12 25.92
N SER A 232 -2.94 -9.64 24.69
CA SER A 232 -4.10 -9.94 23.85
C SER A 232 -3.97 -11.28 23.15
N ALA A 233 -5.08 -11.76 22.58
CA ALA A 233 -5.01 -12.71 21.46
C ALA A 233 -4.25 -12.08 20.27
N PRO A 234 -3.64 -12.86 19.37
CA PRO A 234 -2.92 -12.33 18.21
C PRO A 234 -3.84 -11.48 17.35
N LEU A 235 -3.49 -10.20 17.20
CA LEU A 235 -4.14 -9.23 16.34
C LEU A 235 -3.67 -9.44 14.90
N ARG A 236 -4.60 -9.37 13.97
CA ARG A 236 -4.41 -9.61 12.55
C ARG A 236 -4.71 -8.35 11.76
N LEU A 237 -3.85 -8.02 10.81
CA LEU A 237 -4.04 -6.91 9.88
C LEU A 237 -4.39 -7.43 8.49
N VAL A 238 -5.62 -7.24 8.05
CA VAL A 238 -6.13 -7.90 6.84
C VAL A 238 -6.33 -6.90 5.70
N VAL A 239 -6.29 -7.40 4.46
CA VAL A 239 -6.44 -6.57 3.25
C VAL A 239 -7.88 -6.15 2.99
N ASP A 240 -8.85 -7.01 3.33
CA ASP A 240 -10.24 -6.84 2.94
C ASP A 240 -11.26 -7.13 4.05
N ASP A 241 -12.53 -6.89 3.73
CA ASP A 241 -13.62 -7.06 4.68
C ASP A 241 -13.96 -8.54 4.94
N VAL A 242 -13.62 -9.45 4.02
CA VAL A 242 -13.98 -10.88 4.15
C VAL A 242 -13.20 -11.50 5.28
N ASP A 243 -11.88 -11.26 5.35
CA ASP A 243 -11.08 -11.68 6.51
C ASP A 243 -11.43 -10.88 7.77
N ARG A 244 -11.75 -9.59 7.61
CA ARG A 244 -12.06 -8.70 8.74
C ARG A 244 -13.28 -9.18 9.54
N VAL A 245 -14.30 -9.68 8.83
CA VAL A 245 -15.55 -10.14 9.44
C VAL A 245 -15.57 -11.65 9.69
N HIS A 246 -14.46 -12.35 9.44
CA HIS A 246 -14.42 -13.80 9.59
C HIS A 246 -14.67 -14.22 11.05
N PRO A 247 -15.62 -15.15 11.32
CA PRO A 247 -16.07 -15.45 12.69
C PRO A 247 -14.98 -15.89 13.67
N LEU A 248 -13.91 -16.54 13.18
CA LEU A 248 -12.78 -16.97 14.03
C LEU A 248 -11.90 -15.82 14.53
N VAL A 249 -11.96 -14.64 13.90
CA VAL A 249 -11.01 -13.54 14.12
C VAL A 249 -11.67 -12.17 14.28
N LEU A 250 -12.99 -12.06 14.23
CA LEU A 250 -13.75 -10.80 14.27
C LEU A 250 -13.31 -9.81 15.38
N GLY A 251 -13.02 -10.33 16.58
CA GLY A 251 -12.59 -9.53 17.74
C GLY A 251 -11.08 -9.22 17.79
N ARG A 252 -10.31 -9.66 16.80
CA ARG A 252 -8.84 -9.54 16.74
C ARG A 252 -8.33 -9.27 15.32
N SER A 253 -9.19 -8.81 14.42
CA SER A 253 -8.86 -8.52 13.02
C SER A 253 -9.20 -7.06 12.73
N LEU A 254 -8.33 -6.38 11.99
CA LEU A 254 -8.44 -4.98 11.58
C LEU A 254 -8.01 -4.86 10.12
N ARG A 255 -8.71 -4.07 9.32
CA ARG A 255 -8.21 -3.71 7.98
C ARG A 255 -6.97 -2.84 8.08
N GLY A 256 -5.92 -3.23 7.37
CA GLY A 256 -4.64 -2.51 7.30
C GLY A 256 -4.36 -1.93 5.92
N ASP A 257 -3.41 -1.01 5.87
CA ASP A 257 -2.86 -0.49 4.61
C ASP A 257 -1.37 -0.20 4.77
N VAL A 258 -0.61 -0.42 3.69
CA VAL A 258 0.84 -0.20 3.68
C VAL A 258 1.15 1.27 3.89
N GLY A 259 2.11 1.53 4.77
CA GLY A 259 2.50 2.88 5.18
C GLY A 259 1.58 3.55 6.17
N GLY A 260 0.48 2.89 6.53
CA GLY A 260 -0.32 3.18 7.71
C GLY A 260 0.31 2.74 9.02
N ALA A 261 -0.53 2.63 10.06
CA ALA A 261 -0.13 2.16 11.38
C ALA A 261 -1.30 1.54 12.16
N LEU A 262 -0.95 0.67 13.10
CA LEU A 262 -1.79 0.33 14.23
C LEU A 262 -1.52 1.31 15.37
N VAL A 263 -2.55 1.96 15.87
CA VAL A 263 -2.48 2.94 16.96
C VAL A 263 -3.26 2.41 18.15
N VAL A 264 -2.55 2.12 19.22
CA VAL A 264 -3.11 1.69 20.50
C VAL A 264 -3.46 2.92 21.32
N ARG A 265 -4.70 2.97 21.78
CA ARG A 265 -5.25 4.06 22.59
C ARG A 265 -5.84 3.52 23.88
N ASP A 266 -5.87 4.38 24.89
CA ASP A 266 -6.71 4.17 26.05
C ASP A 266 -8.18 4.36 25.63
N ALA A 267 -9.02 3.38 25.91
CA ALA A 267 -10.40 3.34 25.43
C ALA A 267 -11.26 4.45 26.06
N ALA A 268 -10.94 4.87 27.30
CA ALA A 268 -11.71 5.88 28.01
C ALA A 268 -11.33 7.30 27.61
N THR A 269 -10.03 7.59 27.53
CA THR A 269 -9.48 8.94 27.29
C THR A 269 -9.14 9.20 25.84
N ARG A 270 -9.08 8.15 25.00
CA ARG A 270 -8.67 8.20 23.59
C ARG A 270 -7.22 8.66 23.37
N LYS A 271 -6.44 8.80 24.44
CA LYS A 271 -5.02 9.15 24.37
C LYS A 271 -4.26 8.02 23.67
N LYS A 272 -3.36 8.38 22.75
CA LYS A 272 -2.37 7.46 22.19
C LYS A 272 -1.52 6.87 23.31
N LEU A 273 -1.27 5.58 23.22
CA LEU A 273 -0.37 4.84 24.12
C LEU A 273 0.84 4.29 23.35
N GLN A 274 0.64 3.83 22.13
CA GLN A 274 1.71 3.29 21.28
C GLN A 274 1.22 3.22 19.83
N ALA A 275 2.12 3.27 18.87
CA ALA A 275 1.84 2.88 17.50
C ALA A 275 2.89 1.90 16.94
N ILE A 276 2.51 1.17 15.89
CA ILE A 276 3.45 0.40 15.08
C ILE A 276 3.07 0.56 13.61
N ARG A 277 4.06 0.77 12.75
CA ARG A 277 3.86 0.97 11.31
C ARG A 277 3.38 -0.31 10.64
N VAL A 278 2.79 -0.17 9.45
CA VAL A 278 2.44 -1.29 8.57
C VAL A 278 3.30 -1.25 7.31
N ALA A 279 3.95 -2.36 6.99
CA ALA A 279 4.77 -2.52 5.79
C ALA A 279 4.74 -3.97 5.27
N GLY A 280 5.68 -4.34 4.40
CA GLY A 280 5.80 -5.71 3.91
C GLY A 280 6.31 -6.70 4.96
N PRO A 281 6.63 -7.93 4.54
CA PRO A 281 7.03 -8.99 5.47
C PRO A 281 8.26 -8.62 6.31
N PRO A 282 8.18 -8.64 7.66
CA PRO A 282 9.32 -8.26 8.52
C PRO A 282 10.45 -9.30 8.52
N SER A 283 10.20 -10.50 8.00
CA SER A 283 11.17 -11.58 7.88
C SER A 283 11.00 -12.32 6.56
N SER A 284 12.07 -12.44 5.77
CA SER A 284 12.12 -13.21 4.54
C SER A 284 13.55 -13.66 4.23
N ALA A 285 13.75 -14.49 3.20
CA ALA A 285 15.08 -14.87 2.72
C ALA A 285 15.90 -13.66 2.18
N ALA A 286 15.23 -12.58 1.76
CA ALA A 286 15.88 -11.33 1.34
C ALA A 286 16.07 -10.32 2.50
N GLY A 287 15.78 -10.71 3.74
CA GLY A 287 15.71 -9.80 4.89
C GLY A 287 14.32 -9.19 5.07
N ALA A 288 14.22 -8.14 5.90
CA ALA A 288 12.96 -7.45 6.14
C ALA A 288 12.53 -6.65 4.90
N ILE A 289 11.30 -6.86 4.44
CA ILE A 289 10.72 -6.17 3.29
C ILE A 289 9.99 -4.93 3.79
N GLY A 290 10.50 -3.76 3.42
CA GLY A 290 9.93 -2.46 3.80
C GLY A 290 8.68 -2.09 2.99
N ARG A 291 8.65 -0.86 2.48
CA ARG A 291 7.53 -0.31 1.71
C ARG A 291 8.00 0.17 0.35
N TYR A 292 7.20 -0.07 -0.68
CA TYR A 292 7.52 0.27 -2.04
C TYR A 292 6.30 0.86 -2.74
N THR A 293 6.56 1.79 -3.65
CA THR A 293 5.55 2.34 -4.56
C THR A 293 5.73 1.73 -5.94
N LEU A 294 4.62 1.32 -6.54
CA LEU A 294 4.53 0.90 -7.94
C LEU A 294 3.80 1.99 -8.74
N THR A 295 4.40 2.44 -9.83
CA THR A 295 3.79 3.43 -10.72
C THR A 295 2.95 2.71 -11.76
N VAL A 296 1.65 3.02 -11.79
CA VAL A 296 0.71 2.46 -12.77
C VAL A 296 0.02 3.59 -13.54
N ARG A 297 -0.27 3.35 -14.82
CA ARG A 297 -1.01 4.29 -15.67
C ARG A 297 -2.27 3.64 -16.21
N PRO A 298 -3.42 3.90 -15.59
CA PRO A 298 -4.70 3.33 -16.01
C PRO A 298 -5.33 4.11 -17.19
N LEU A 299 -5.73 3.37 -18.21
CA LEU A 299 -6.49 3.84 -19.36
C LEU A 299 -7.78 3.03 -19.50
N VAL A 300 -8.87 3.69 -19.89
CA VAL A 300 -10.13 3.03 -20.27
C VAL A 300 -10.42 3.37 -21.71
N VAL A 301 -10.47 2.35 -22.56
CA VAL A 301 -10.72 2.50 -23.98
C VAL A 301 -12.23 2.56 -24.23
N ARG A 302 -12.67 3.45 -25.11
CA ARG A 302 -14.05 3.46 -25.61
C ARG A 302 -14.26 2.34 -26.62
N VAL A 303 -15.48 1.85 -26.73
CA VAL A 303 -15.82 0.79 -27.71
C VAL A 303 -15.60 1.28 -29.13
N THR A 304 -15.97 2.53 -29.41
CA THR A 304 -15.77 3.22 -30.68
C THR A 304 -15.31 4.65 -30.42
N PRO A 305 -14.68 5.33 -31.40
CA PRO A 305 -14.30 6.73 -31.25
C PRO A 305 -15.50 7.63 -30.87
N GLY A 306 -15.39 8.36 -29.75
CA GLY A 306 -16.45 9.19 -29.19
C GLY A 306 -17.62 8.41 -28.53
N GLY A 307 -17.55 7.08 -28.49
CA GLY A 307 -18.57 6.21 -27.91
C GLY A 307 -18.53 6.09 -26.39
N ALA A 308 -19.23 5.09 -25.85
CA ALA A 308 -19.18 4.80 -24.41
C ALA A 308 -17.83 4.17 -24.00
N PRO A 309 -17.34 4.44 -22.78
CA PRO A 309 -16.18 3.74 -22.22
C PRO A 309 -16.48 2.25 -22.01
N ALA A 310 -15.44 1.40 -22.04
CA ALA A 310 -15.54 -0.04 -21.84
C ALA A 310 -16.29 -0.47 -20.56
N VAL A 311 -16.19 0.34 -19.51
CA VAL A 311 -16.79 0.10 -18.19
C VAL A 311 -17.51 1.33 -17.67
N GLY A 312 -18.41 1.15 -16.70
CA GLY A 312 -19.05 2.25 -15.96
C GLY A 312 -20.09 3.08 -16.71
N GLY A 313 -20.26 2.87 -18.03
CA GLY A 313 -21.31 3.47 -18.86
C GLY A 313 -21.16 4.97 -19.16
N THR A 314 -20.47 5.71 -18.29
CA THR A 314 -20.09 7.12 -18.44
C THR A 314 -18.61 7.27 -18.07
N ASP A 315 -17.97 8.36 -18.49
CA ASP A 315 -16.56 8.62 -18.16
C ASP A 315 -16.32 8.66 -16.64
N ALA A 316 -17.19 9.33 -15.88
CA ALA A 316 -17.11 9.37 -14.42
C ALA A 316 -17.30 7.98 -13.79
N GLY A 317 -18.26 7.19 -14.31
CA GLY A 317 -18.48 5.82 -13.87
C GLY A 317 -17.29 4.90 -14.19
N ALA A 318 -16.65 5.10 -15.34
CA ALA A 318 -15.46 4.35 -15.75
C ALA A 318 -14.28 4.61 -14.82
N ILE A 319 -14.00 5.90 -14.55
CA ILE A 319 -12.96 6.32 -13.59
C ILE A 319 -13.22 5.71 -12.21
N ALA A 320 -14.45 5.78 -11.72
CA ALA A 320 -14.81 5.21 -10.42
C ALA A 320 -14.65 3.68 -10.38
N ALA A 321 -15.02 2.97 -11.45
CA ALA A 321 -14.87 1.52 -11.54
C ALA A 321 -13.40 1.10 -11.52
N VAL A 322 -12.55 1.76 -12.31
CA VAL A 322 -11.11 1.45 -12.37
C VAL A 322 -10.40 1.80 -11.08
N ARG A 323 -10.73 2.93 -10.44
CA ARG A 323 -10.18 3.26 -9.11
C ARG A 323 -10.58 2.24 -8.05
N ALA A 324 -11.78 1.68 -8.12
CA ALA A 324 -12.17 0.61 -7.19
C ALA A 324 -11.32 -0.65 -7.40
N GLU A 325 -11.05 -1.03 -8.66
CA GLU A 325 -10.22 -2.19 -8.98
C GLU A 325 -8.75 -1.98 -8.60
N LEU A 326 -8.20 -0.81 -8.88
CA LEU A 326 -6.85 -0.42 -8.45
C LEU A 326 -6.69 -0.44 -6.93
N ALA A 327 -7.71 -0.01 -6.18
CA ALA A 327 -7.69 -0.05 -4.73
C ALA A 327 -7.68 -1.49 -4.20
N LEU A 328 -8.42 -2.42 -4.85
CA LEU A 328 -8.36 -3.85 -4.51
C LEU A 328 -6.99 -4.43 -4.81
N ALA A 329 -6.45 -4.20 -6.01
CA ALA A 329 -5.14 -4.70 -6.39
C ALA A 329 -4.02 -4.13 -5.50
N SER A 330 -4.05 -2.83 -5.18
CA SER A 330 -3.09 -2.22 -4.26
C SER A 330 -3.19 -2.82 -2.85
N ALA A 331 -4.39 -3.11 -2.36
CA ALA A 331 -4.58 -3.73 -1.04
C ALA A 331 -4.03 -5.17 -1.03
N THR A 332 -4.31 -5.97 -2.06
CA THR A 332 -3.80 -7.35 -2.19
C THR A 332 -2.27 -7.37 -2.21
N TRP A 333 -1.63 -6.56 -3.06
CA TRP A 333 -0.18 -6.42 -3.14
C TRP A 333 0.45 -5.76 -1.91
N GLY A 334 -0.37 -5.14 -1.05
CA GLY A 334 0.04 -4.65 0.25
C GLY A 334 0.63 -5.74 1.17
N GLN A 335 0.25 -7.01 0.96
CA GLN A 335 0.89 -8.17 1.62
C GLN A 335 2.40 -8.25 1.40
N CYS A 336 2.90 -7.68 0.29
CA CYS A 336 4.32 -7.57 -0.03
C CYS A 336 4.91 -6.18 0.28
N GLY A 337 4.17 -5.30 0.95
CA GLY A 337 4.59 -3.92 1.23
C GLY A 337 4.51 -3.00 0.02
N LEU A 338 3.68 -3.31 -0.98
CA LEU A 338 3.52 -2.50 -2.19
C LEU A 338 2.29 -1.60 -2.09
N THR A 339 2.37 -0.40 -2.66
CA THR A 339 1.23 0.51 -2.82
C THR A 339 1.28 1.22 -4.16
N PHE A 340 0.13 1.59 -4.72
CA PHE A 340 0.06 2.42 -5.93
C PHE A 340 -0.08 3.92 -5.60
N GLY A 341 0.02 4.27 -4.31
CA GLY A 341 -0.25 5.62 -3.82
C GLY A 341 -1.75 5.90 -3.67
N SER A 342 -2.13 7.18 -3.70
CA SER A 342 -3.51 7.62 -3.49
C SER A 342 -4.38 7.33 -4.73
N VAL A 343 -4.98 6.15 -4.77
CA VAL A 343 -5.84 5.72 -5.89
C VAL A 343 -7.02 6.68 -6.11
N ALA A 344 -7.50 7.34 -5.06
CA ALA A 344 -8.56 8.33 -5.14
C ALA A 344 -8.22 9.54 -6.03
N THR A 345 -6.94 9.91 -6.10
CA THR A 345 -6.44 11.05 -6.89
C THR A 345 -5.68 10.64 -8.15
N MET A 346 -5.52 9.34 -8.40
CA MET A 346 -4.85 8.80 -9.58
C MET A 346 -5.54 9.23 -10.88
N ASP A 347 -4.74 9.66 -11.86
CA ASP A 347 -5.21 10.04 -13.19
C ASP A 347 -5.61 8.81 -14.00
N VAL A 348 -6.91 8.63 -14.24
CA VAL A 348 -7.46 7.57 -15.09
C VAL A 348 -7.90 8.20 -16.40
N LYS A 349 -7.23 7.83 -17.50
CA LYS A 349 -7.48 8.43 -18.81
C LYS A 349 -8.55 7.65 -19.56
N ILE A 350 -9.58 8.36 -20.05
CA ILE A 350 -10.54 7.80 -21.01
C ILE A 350 -10.04 8.12 -22.41
N VAL A 351 -9.86 7.09 -23.25
CA VAL A 351 -9.28 7.23 -24.59
C VAL A 351 -10.15 6.59 -25.66
N ASP A 352 -10.10 7.13 -26.87
CA ASP A 352 -10.66 6.48 -28.06
C ASP A 352 -9.76 5.32 -28.50
N PRO A 353 -10.31 4.28 -29.15
CA PRO A 353 -9.46 3.29 -29.81
C PRO A 353 -8.60 4.00 -30.87
N PRO A 354 -7.31 3.62 -31.00
CA PRO A 354 -6.40 4.34 -31.87
C PRO A 354 -6.78 4.18 -33.35
N PRO A 355 -6.45 5.15 -34.22
CA PRO A 355 -6.53 4.92 -35.65
C PRO A 355 -5.54 3.81 -36.06
N ALA A 356 -5.78 3.22 -37.22
CA ALA A 356 -4.82 2.30 -37.84
C ALA A 356 -3.51 3.05 -38.11
N HIS A 357 -2.48 2.82 -37.31
CA HIS A 357 -1.23 3.59 -37.33
C HIS A 357 0.02 2.70 -37.32
N LEU A 358 -0.17 1.40 -37.11
CA LEU A 358 0.90 0.42 -36.98
C LEU A 358 1.00 -0.37 -38.29
N ILE A 359 2.22 -0.54 -38.80
CA ILE A 359 2.51 -1.39 -39.96
C ILE A 359 3.29 -2.60 -39.45
N ALA A 360 2.74 -3.80 -39.61
CA ALA A 360 3.36 -5.06 -39.24
C ALA A 360 4.09 -5.65 -40.44
N ILE A 361 5.31 -6.14 -40.22
CA ILE A 361 6.15 -6.74 -41.26
C ILE A 361 6.57 -8.14 -40.79
N GLY A 362 6.23 -9.15 -41.59
CA GLY A 362 6.52 -10.55 -41.29
C GLY A 362 5.66 -11.13 -40.16
N ASP A 363 4.46 -10.61 -39.95
CA ASP A 363 3.57 -10.93 -38.80
C ASP A 363 2.98 -12.36 -38.81
N ASP A 364 3.20 -13.13 -39.87
CA ASP A 364 2.90 -14.56 -39.91
C ASP A 364 4.12 -15.42 -39.58
N VAL A 365 5.00 -15.62 -40.55
CA VAL A 365 6.12 -16.56 -40.49
C VAL A 365 7.46 -15.85 -40.37
N ALA A 366 7.49 -14.53 -40.55
CA ALA A 366 8.71 -13.72 -40.48
C ALA A 366 9.85 -14.22 -41.41
N LEU A 367 9.51 -14.67 -42.62
CA LEU A 367 10.50 -15.07 -43.62
C LEU A 367 11.29 -13.85 -44.14
N PRO A 368 12.57 -14.04 -44.52
CA PRO A 368 13.31 -13.02 -45.25
C PRO A 368 12.62 -12.66 -46.57
N ALA A 369 12.75 -11.40 -46.96
CA ALA A 369 12.20 -10.87 -48.19
C ALA A 369 12.77 -11.56 -49.45
N ALA A 370 11.93 -11.87 -50.44
CA ALA A 370 12.37 -12.32 -51.76
C ALA A 370 12.79 -11.15 -52.67
N GLY A 371 12.49 -9.92 -52.26
CA GLY A 371 12.69 -8.68 -53.00
C GLY A 371 11.39 -8.20 -53.63
N GLY A 372 11.21 -6.88 -53.68
CA GLY A 372 9.97 -6.27 -54.17
C GLY A 372 9.86 -4.79 -53.80
N GLU A 373 8.63 -4.32 -53.68
CA GLU A 373 8.30 -2.96 -53.25
C GLU A 373 7.11 -3.00 -52.29
N ILE A 374 7.21 -2.24 -51.19
CA ILE A 374 6.11 -1.95 -50.29
C ILE A 374 5.58 -0.56 -50.64
N ARG A 375 4.26 -0.44 -50.81
CA ARG A 375 3.56 0.84 -51.00
C ARG A 375 2.62 1.07 -49.83
N LEU A 376 2.74 2.24 -49.23
CA LEU A 376 1.94 2.69 -48.10
C LEU A 376 1.13 3.92 -48.54
N ARG A 377 -0.08 4.05 -48.02
CA ARG A 377 -0.82 5.31 -48.02
C ARG A 377 -0.99 5.76 -46.57
N VAL A 378 -0.41 6.89 -46.21
CA VAL A 378 -0.47 7.46 -44.86
C VAL A 378 -1.03 8.87 -44.96
N GLU A 379 -2.20 9.09 -44.35
CA GLU A 379 -2.95 10.36 -44.42
C GLU A 379 -3.08 10.85 -45.88
N GLY A 380 -3.41 9.93 -46.80
CA GLY A 380 -3.50 10.20 -48.24
C GLY A 380 -2.18 10.32 -49.00
N LYS A 381 -1.01 10.37 -48.35
CA LYS A 381 0.30 10.42 -49.01
C LYS A 381 0.82 9.03 -49.34
N VAL A 382 1.31 8.85 -50.56
CA VAL A 382 1.90 7.58 -51.00
C VAL A 382 3.39 7.55 -50.67
N VAL A 383 3.83 6.49 -50.00
CA VAL A 383 5.24 6.20 -49.70
C VAL A 383 5.59 4.84 -50.29
N ALA A 384 6.62 4.78 -51.11
CA ALA A 384 7.09 3.54 -51.74
C ALA A 384 8.49 3.20 -51.23
N VAL A 385 8.72 1.92 -50.92
CA VAL A 385 9.94 1.43 -50.30
C VAL A 385 10.39 0.18 -51.04
N ARG A 386 11.60 0.24 -51.61
CA ARG A 386 12.18 -0.92 -52.29
C ARG A 386 12.71 -1.91 -51.26
N VAL A 387 12.26 -3.15 -51.36
CA VAL A 387 12.71 -4.26 -50.51
C VAL A 387 13.74 -5.09 -51.27
N ARG A 388 14.89 -5.35 -50.63
CA ARG A 388 15.96 -6.17 -51.22
C ARG A 388 15.80 -7.61 -50.79
N ARG A 389 16.16 -8.53 -51.68
CA ARG A 389 16.20 -9.97 -51.38
C ARG A 389 17.12 -10.23 -50.19
N GLY A 390 16.67 -11.06 -49.26
CA GLY A 390 17.39 -11.46 -48.05
C GLY A 390 17.24 -10.49 -46.88
N PHE A 391 16.53 -9.37 -47.03
CA PHE A 391 16.24 -8.50 -45.89
C PHE A 391 15.38 -9.22 -44.85
N SER A 392 15.77 -9.11 -43.57
CA SER A 392 14.92 -9.52 -42.46
C SER A 392 13.73 -8.57 -42.27
N PRO A 393 12.64 -9.00 -41.60
CA PRO A 393 11.53 -8.12 -41.26
C PRO A 393 11.97 -6.81 -40.58
N LEU A 394 12.93 -6.87 -39.65
CA LEU A 394 13.48 -5.68 -39.00
C LEU A 394 14.19 -4.75 -39.99
N GLN A 395 15.01 -5.28 -40.91
CA GLN A 395 15.68 -4.45 -41.92
C GLN A 395 14.66 -3.76 -42.82
N VAL A 396 13.59 -4.44 -43.21
CA VAL A 396 12.50 -3.84 -43.98
C VAL A 396 11.77 -2.77 -43.17
N ALA A 397 11.52 -3.01 -41.87
CA ALA A 397 10.89 -2.04 -40.99
C ALA A 397 11.71 -0.76 -40.84
N LEU A 398 13.05 -0.87 -40.74
CA LEU A 398 13.96 0.27 -40.71
C LEU A 398 13.92 1.09 -42.01
N GLU A 399 13.89 0.44 -43.17
CA GLU A 399 13.75 1.12 -44.47
C GLU A 399 12.39 1.82 -44.62
N VAL A 400 11.33 1.17 -44.15
CA VAL A 400 9.98 1.75 -44.11
C VAL A 400 9.96 2.97 -43.19
N GLY A 401 10.53 2.87 -41.99
CA GLY A 401 10.65 3.98 -41.04
C GLY A 401 11.38 5.18 -41.66
N ALA A 402 12.56 4.95 -42.25
CA ALA A 402 13.33 5.99 -42.92
C ALA A 402 12.58 6.64 -44.10
N ALA A 403 11.78 5.87 -44.84
CA ALA A 403 10.95 6.40 -45.93
C ALA A 403 9.79 7.27 -45.42
N LEU A 404 9.15 6.87 -44.32
CA LEU A 404 8.11 7.65 -43.65
C LEU A 404 8.66 8.96 -43.08
N GLU A 405 9.86 8.92 -42.49
CA GLU A 405 10.56 10.13 -42.01
C GLU A 405 10.86 11.11 -43.13
N ARG A 406 11.37 10.62 -44.27
CA ARG A 406 11.56 11.45 -45.48
C ARG A 406 10.24 12.03 -46.01
N ALA A 407 9.13 11.31 -45.87
CA ALA A 407 7.79 11.78 -46.22
C ALA A 407 7.19 12.76 -45.18
N GLY A 408 7.92 13.02 -44.09
CA GLY A 408 7.61 14.02 -43.07
C GLY A 408 6.81 13.50 -41.89
N PHE A 409 6.73 12.19 -41.68
CA PHE A 409 6.14 11.54 -40.51
C PHE A 409 7.20 11.22 -39.46
N GLY A 410 6.80 10.96 -38.22
CA GLY A 410 7.63 10.24 -37.25
C GLY A 410 7.40 8.73 -37.40
N ALA A 411 8.44 7.92 -37.25
CA ALA A 411 8.33 6.47 -37.27
C ALA A 411 9.07 5.88 -36.06
N SER A 412 8.44 4.93 -35.37
CA SER A 412 9.08 4.14 -34.31
C SER A 412 9.08 2.68 -34.73
N VAL A 413 10.27 2.07 -34.77
CA VAL A 413 10.45 0.66 -35.16
C VAL A 413 10.65 -0.18 -33.91
N SER A 414 9.95 -1.31 -33.84
CA SER A 414 10.05 -2.27 -32.74
C SER A 414 10.13 -3.69 -33.29
N GLU A 415 11.01 -4.51 -32.74
CA GLU A 415 11.13 -5.93 -33.09
C GLU A 415 10.32 -6.76 -32.10
N ASN A 416 9.53 -7.70 -32.61
CA ASN A 416 8.68 -8.57 -31.80
C ASN A 416 9.40 -9.89 -31.47
N ALA A 417 8.95 -10.60 -30.44
CA ALA A 417 9.41 -11.97 -30.22
C ALA A 417 9.04 -12.86 -31.42
N ARG A 418 9.75 -13.98 -31.57
CA ARG A 418 9.39 -15.01 -32.54
C ARG A 418 8.19 -15.78 -31.97
N ILE A 419 7.10 -15.82 -32.72
CA ILE A 419 5.96 -16.69 -32.40
C ILE A 419 6.31 -18.17 -32.66
N GLY A 420 5.60 -19.10 -32.03
CA GLY A 420 5.80 -20.54 -32.14
C GLY A 420 5.99 -21.06 -33.58
N PRO A 421 5.04 -20.79 -34.51
CA PRO A 421 5.16 -21.20 -35.91
C PRO A 421 6.09 -20.31 -36.76
N GLY A 422 6.64 -19.24 -36.19
CA GLY A 422 7.47 -18.27 -36.91
C GLY A 422 8.87 -18.81 -37.23
N ALA A 423 9.34 -18.57 -38.45
CA ALA A 423 10.72 -18.82 -38.86
C ALA A 423 11.71 -17.77 -38.33
N GLY A 424 11.21 -16.58 -37.95
CA GLY A 424 12.00 -15.47 -37.45
C GLY A 424 11.20 -14.53 -36.55
N ARG A 425 11.79 -13.37 -36.24
CA ARG A 425 11.15 -12.28 -35.51
C ARG A 425 10.46 -11.33 -36.49
N SER A 426 9.23 -10.92 -36.19
CA SER A 426 8.53 -9.87 -36.93
C SER A 426 8.93 -8.48 -36.43
N ALA A 427 8.54 -7.43 -37.14
CA ALA A 427 8.79 -6.06 -36.72
C ALA A 427 7.59 -5.17 -37.04
N ASP A 428 7.37 -4.16 -36.20
CA ASP A 428 6.33 -3.17 -36.41
C ASP A 428 6.91 -1.76 -36.58
N VAL A 429 6.20 -0.94 -37.35
CA VAL A 429 6.47 0.49 -37.54
C VAL A 429 5.24 1.28 -37.09
N SER A 430 5.34 2.00 -35.97
CA SER A 430 4.31 2.93 -35.49
C SER A 430 4.51 4.29 -36.13
N VAL A 431 3.47 4.82 -36.76
CA VAL A 431 3.54 6.06 -37.54
C VAL A 431 2.87 7.22 -36.80
N ARG A 432 3.60 8.33 -36.68
CA ARG A 432 3.15 9.56 -36.01
C ARG A 432 3.24 10.76 -36.94
N ARG A 433 2.39 11.74 -36.70
CA ARG A 433 2.48 13.08 -37.27
C ARG A 433 3.61 13.85 -36.58
N ARG A 434 4.04 14.97 -37.15
CA ARG A 434 5.10 15.83 -36.57
C ARG A 434 4.74 16.41 -35.20
N ASP A 435 3.45 16.53 -34.90
CA ASP A 435 2.93 16.97 -33.60
C ASP A 435 2.91 15.85 -32.54
N GLY A 436 3.40 14.64 -32.88
CA GLY A 436 3.45 13.48 -32.00
C GLY A 436 2.18 12.63 -31.97
N ARG A 437 1.08 13.09 -32.58
CA ARG A 437 -0.17 12.31 -32.65
C ARG A 437 -0.03 11.13 -33.62
N LEU A 438 -0.79 10.06 -33.40
CA LEU A 438 -0.82 8.91 -34.31
C LEU A 438 -1.31 9.33 -35.71
N ALA A 439 -0.65 8.83 -36.75
CA ALA A 439 -1.03 9.05 -38.14
C ALA A 439 -1.81 7.85 -38.66
N ARG A 440 -2.87 8.10 -39.45
CA ARG A 440 -3.64 7.03 -40.10
C ARG A 440 -2.88 6.46 -41.29
N VAL A 441 -2.69 5.16 -41.28
CA VAL A 441 -2.25 4.33 -42.41
C VAL A 441 -3.50 3.77 -43.08
N ASP A 442 -3.79 4.27 -44.27
CA ASP A 442 -5.02 3.96 -45.01
C ASP A 442 -4.92 2.62 -45.75
N ALA A 443 -3.72 2.27 -46.23
CA ALA A 443 -3.49 1.05 -46.99
C ALA A 443 -2.02 0.66 -47.01
N VAL A 444 -1.77 -0.64 -47.14
CA VAL A 444 -0.47 -1.21 -47.49
C VAL A 444 -0.62 -2.22 -48.62
N SER A 445 0.36 -2.27 -49.52
CA SER A 445 0.53 -3.39 -50.43
C SER A 445 2.01 -3.75 -50.53
N SER A 446 2.28 -5.04 -50.69
CA SER A 446 3.62 -5.58 -50.92
C SER A 446 3.59 -6.38 -52.22
N SER A 447 4.59 -6.16 -53.08
CA SER A 447 4.85 -7.04 -54.24
C SER A 447 5.84 -8.16 -53.93
N ASP A 448 6.35 -8.22 -52.70
CA ASP A 448 7.22 -9.30 -52.24
C ASP A 448 6.38 -10.57 -51.96
N PRO A 449 6.68 -11.71 -52.60
CA PRO A 449 5.88 -12.93 -52.45
C PRO A 449 6.12 -13.68 -51.13
N THR A 450 7.16 -13.36 -50.36
CA THR A 450 7.49 -14.07 -49.10
C THR A 450 7.32 -13.22 -47.86
N LEU A 451 7.24 -11.89 -48.00
CA LEU A 451 7.11 -10.96 -46.88
C LEU A 451 5.68 -10.44 -46.74
N SER A 452 5.02 -10.86 -45.66
CA SER A 452 3.74 -10.30 -45.26
C SER A 452 3.90 -8.88 -44.72
N VAL A 453 3.01 -7.99 -45.14
CA VAL A 453 2.94 -6.62 -44.62
C VAL A 453 1.48 -6.27 -44.41
N ARG A 454 1.13 -5.87 -43.18
CA ARG A 454 -0.26 -5.63 -42.76
C ARG A 454 -0.36 -4.31 -42.02
N VAL A 455 -1.55 -3.71 -42.01
CA VAL A 455 -1.85 -2.57 -41.16
C VAL A 455 -2.57 -3.08 -39.92
N GLY A 456 -2.08 -2.72 -38.74
CA GLY A 456 -2.78 -2.96 -37.48
C GLY A 456 -3.92 -1.96 -37.31
N SER A 457 -5.12 -2.49 -37.11
CA SER A 457 -6.34 -1.73 -36.79
C SER A 457 -6.97 -2.31 -35.54
N VAL A 458 -7.52 -1.45 -34.69
CA VAL A 458 -8.23 -1.85 -33.48
C VAL A 458 -9.73 -1.68 -33.71
N ASP A 459 -10.48 -2.78 -33.63
CA ASP A 459 -11.94 -2.83 -33.71
C ASP A 459 -12.48 -3.59 -32.49
N LEU A 460 -13.01 -2.85 -31.52
CA LEU A 460 -13.48 -3.43 -30.27
C LEU A 460 -14.98 -3.81 -30.31
N THR A 461 -15.59 -3.85 -31.50
CA THR A 461 -17.02 -4.16 -31.63
C THR A 461 -17.34 -5.64 -31.40
N ASP A 462 -16.44 -6.55 -31.78
CA ASP A 462 -16.49 -7.98 -31.52
C ASP A 462 -15.44 -8.46 -30.48
N GLY A 463 -14.78 -7.49 -29.84
CA GLY A 463 -13.81 -7.70 -28.77
C GLY A 463 -12.37 -7.64 -29.28
N LEU A 464 -11.42 -7.41 -28.37
CA LEU A 464 -10.01 -7.40 -28.74
C LEU A 464 -9.54 -8.82 -29.09
N GLN A 465 -8.95 -9.00 -30.26
CA GLN A 465 -8.30 -10.26 -30.61
C GLN A 465 -7.12 -10.51 -29.67
N HIS A 466 -7.21 -11.59 -28.89
CA HIS A 466 -6.20 -11.93 -27.91
C HIS A 466 -5.23 -13.01 -28.36
N PHE A 467 -4.03 -13.04 -27.79
CA PHE A 467 -3.06 -14.08 -28.13
C PHE A 467 -3.49 -15.46 -27.61
N GLY A 468 -3.01 -16.51 -28.26
CA GLY A 468 -2.97 -17.87 -27.74
C GLY A 468 -1.55 -18.29 -27.40
N ASP A 469 -1.35 -19.57 -27.09
CA ASP A 469 -0.04 -20.10 -26.70
C ASP A 469 1.03 -19.91 -27.79
N ALA A 470 0.61 -19.89 -29.06
CA ALA A 470 1.51 -19.79 -30.20
C ALA A 470 2.12 -18.39 -30.36
N ASP A 471 1.42 -17.34 -29.96
CA ASP A 471 1.79 -15.94 -30.19
C ASP A 471 1.87 -15.09 -28.92
N ALA A 472 1.68 -15.68 -27.73
CA ALA A 472 1.78 -15.00 -26.43
C ALA A 472 3.02 -14.11 -26.26
N ALA A 473 4.19 -14.58 -26.69
CA ALA A 473 5.43 -13.83 -26.57
C ALA A 473 5.48 -12.57 -27.47
N ALA A 474 4.65 -12.51 -28.53
CA ALA A 474 4.60 -11.37 -29.44
C ALA A 474 3.33 -10.53 -29.26
N GLY A 475 2.21 -11.14 -28.86
CA GLY A 475 0.87 -10.60 -28.95
C GLY A 475 0.34 -10.55 -30.38
N THR A 476 -0.98 -10.42 -30.51
CA THR A 476 -1.66 -10.26 -31.80
C THR A 476 -1.33 -8.90 -32.43
N LEU A 477 -1.56 -8.76 -33.73
CA LEU A 477 -1.39 -7.47 -34.39
C LEU A 477 -2.34 -6.40 -33.80
N GLU A 478 -3.54 -6.79 -33.38
CA GLU A 478 -4.49 -5.86 -32.81
C GLU A 478 -4.05 -5.37 -31.41
N GLU A 479 -3.58 -6.27 -30.54
CA GLU A 479 -3.00 -5.92 -29.24
C GLU A 479 -1.82 -4.98 -29.39
N ARG A 480 -0.89 -5.30 -30.29
CA ARG A 480 0.27 -4.44 -30.56
C ARG A 480 -0.14 -3.07 -31.06
N ALA A 481 -1.17 -2.99 -31.91
CA ALA A 481 -1.71 -1.71 -32.35
C ALA A 481 -2.35 -0.94 -31.18
N LEU A 482 -3.08 -1.61 -30.29
CA LEU A 482 -3.69 -0.96 -29.13
C LEU A 482 -2.64 -0.46 -28.14
N VAL A 483 -1.70 -1.32 -27.73
CA VAL A 483 -0.72 -1.02 -26.67
C VAL A 483 0.27 0.06 -27.13
N LYS A 484 0.85 -0.09 -28.32
CA LYS A 484 1.85 0.86 -28.86
C LYS A 484 1.29 2.25 -29.17
N ALA A 485 -0.03 2.38 -29.23
CA ALA A 485 -0.69 3.69 -29.30
C ALA A 485 -0.48 4.52 -28.03
N PHE A 486 -0.45 3.85 -26.87
CA PHE A 486 -0.55 4.48 -25.56
C PHE A 486 0.70 4.35 -24.69
N GLU A 487 1.58 3.38 -24.96
CA GLU A 487 2.88 3.25 -24.30
C GLU A 487 3.66 4.59 -24.35
N ASP A 488 4.25 5.02 -23.24
CA ASP A 488 5.14 6.19 -23.19
C ASP A 488 6.62 5.84 -23.30
N GLY A 489 6.93 4.54 -23.30
CA GLY A 489 8.28 4.01 -23.36
C GLY A 489 9.04 4.11 -22.03
N ASP A 490 8.38 4.49 -20.93
CA ASP A 490 8.98 4.46 -19.59
C ASP A 490 8.96 3.02 -19.06
N PRO A 491 10.11 2.32 -18.97
CA PRO A 491 10.14 0.95 -18.49
C PRO A 491 9.83 0.83 -16.99
N ALA A 492 9.77 1.94 -16.23
CA ALA A 492 9.44 1.94 -14.80
C ALA A 492 7.93 2.08 -14.51
N THR A 493 7.09 2.20 -15.55
CA THR A 493 5.65 2.33 -15.43
C THR A 493 4.96 1.06 -15.94
N ILE A 494 3.86 0.67 -15.30
CA ILE A 494 2.96 -0.37 -15.81
C ILE A 494 1.72 0.28 -16.43
N GLU A 495 1.46 0.01 -17.71
CA GLU A 495 0.20 0.35 -18.36
C GLU A 495 -0.92 -0.60 -17.95
N ILE A 496 -2.05 -0.06 -17.53
CA ILE A 496 -3.28 -0.85 -17.29
C ILE A 496 -4.32 -0.36 -18.27
N ILE A 497 -4.69 -1.17 -19.25
CA ILE A 497 -5.61 -0.80 -20.32
C ILE A 497 -6.90 -1.61 -20.15
N VAL A 498 -7.99 -0.93 -19.83
CA VAL A 498 -9.31 -1.53 -19.70
C VAL A 498 -10.04 -1.50 -21.03
N ILE A 499 -10.37 -2.68 -21.54
CA ILE A 499 -11.02 -2.90 -22.83
C ILE A 499 -12.46 -3.42 -22.64
N PRO A 500 -13.33 -3.33 -23.67
CA PRO A 500 -14.71 -3.78 -23.56
C PRO A 500 -14.81 -5.27 -23.27
N PHE A 501 -14.16 -6.11 -24.07
CA PHE A 501 -14.03 -7.55 -23.84
C PHE A 501 -12.98 -8.15 -24.78
N PHE A 502 -12.47 -9.34 -24.44
CA PHE A 502 -11.67 -10.15 -25.35
C PHE A 502 -12.57 -10.94 -26.33
N ALA A 503 -12.17 -11.04 -27.59
CA ALA A 503 -12.85 -11.84 -28.60
C ALA A 503 -12.82 -13.35 -28.22
N GLY A 504 -13.78 -14.15 -28.69
CA GLY A 504 -13.79 -15.61 -28.44
C GLY A 504 -14.23 -16.05 -27.04
N GLY A 505 -14.18 -15.18 -26.04
CA GLY A 505 -14.67 -15.41 -24.67
C GLY A 505 -13.71 -16.21 -23.77
N GLY A 506 -13.96 -16.21 -22.47
CA GLY A 506 -13.21 -16.99 -21.47
C GLY A 506 -11.99 -16.28 -20.86
N ARG A 507 -11.36 -15.35 -21.57
CA ARG A 507 -10.29 -14.50 -21.02
C ARG A 507 -10.87 -13.22 -20.41
N ILE A 508 -10.34 -12.81 -19.25
CA ILE A 508 -10.78 -11.58 -18.56
C ILE A 508 -9.63 -10.65 -18.16
N GLY A 509 -8.39 -11.10 -18.31
CA GLY A 509 -7.16 -10.34 -18.07
C GLY A 509 -6.03 -10.94 -18.91
N GLU A 510 -5.02 -10.12 -19.20
CA GLU A 510 -3.80 -10.54 -19.87
C GLU A 510 -2.63 -9.61 -19.51
N SER A 511 -1.41 -10.14 -19.53
CA SER A 511 -0.20 -9.41 -19.18
C SER A 511 0.94 -9.64 -20.17
N PHE A 512 1.69 -8.58 -20.46
CA PHE A 512 2.94 -8.65 -21.22
C PHE A 512 4.13 -8.40 -20.30
N ILE A 513 5.00 -9.40 -20.17
CA ILE A 513 6.12 -9.42 -19.23
C ILE A 513 7.47 -9.17 -19.93
N ALA A 514 8.49 -8.83 -19.15
CA ALA A 514 9.80 -8.49 -19.72
C ALA A 514 10.55 -9.71 -20.26
N SER A 515 10.40 -10.88 -19.62
CA SER A 515 11.12 -12.11 -19.96
C SER A 515 10.72 -12.74 -21.30
N ASP A 516 9.55 -12.42 -21.83
CA ASP A 516 9.08 -12.95 -23.14
C ASP A 516 9.81 -12.35 -24.34
N ALA A 517 10.68 -11.36 -24.12
CA ALA A 517 11.32 -10.58 -25.17
C ALA A 517 10.32 -9.97 -26.16
N SER A 518 9.09 -9.76 -25.69
CA SER A 518 8.02 -9.06 -26.38
C SER A 518 8.39 -7.60 -26.62
N SER A 519 7.84 -7.02 -27.67
CA SER A 519 7.94 -5.59 -27.92
C SER A 519 7.02 -4.78 -27.01
N MET A 520 6.04 -5.43 -26.39
CA MET A 520 5.16 -4.90 -25.35
C MET A 520 5.63 -5.47 -24.02
N ARG A 521 5.77 -4.65 -22.99
CA ARG A 521 6.20 -5.10 -21.66
C ARG A 521 5.61 -4.19 -20.61
N ASN A 522 5.43 -4.72 -19.40
CA ASN A 522 4.83 -3.98 -18.29
C ASN A 522 3.42 -3.50 -18.61
N VAL A 523 2.66 -4.30 -19.36
CA VAL A 523 1.29 -3.96 -19.78
C VAL A 523 0.35 -5.00 -19.22
N VAL A 524 -0.78 -4.53 -18.69
CA VAL A 524 -1.92 -5.34 -18.31
C VAL A 524 -3.12 -4.90 -19.16
N LEU A 525 -3.74 -5.84 -19.85
CA LEU A 525 -5.03 -5.68 -20.51
C LEU A 525 -6.11 -6.27 -19.61
N LEU A 526 -7.19 -5.52 -19.39
CA LEU A 526 -8.26 -5.93 -18.47
C LEU A 526 -9.63 -5.83 -19.15
N ASP A 527 -10.36 -6.93 -19.13
CA ASP A 527 -11.74 -7.00 -19.62
C ASP A 527 -12.72 -6.34 -18.64
N ARG A 528 -13.84 -5.80 -19.14
CA ARG A 528 -14.97 -5.36 -18.32
C ARG A 528 -15.46 -6.44 -17.36
N ALA A 529 -15.38 -7.72 -17.73
CA ALA A 529 -15.78 -8.86 -16.92
C ALA A 529 -14.88 -9.01 -15.70
N GLY A 530 -13.56 -8.82 -15.86
CA GLY A 530 -12.60 -8.75 -14.75
C GLY A 530 -12.95 -7.61 -13.78
N VAL A 531 -13.21 -6.41 -14.32
CA VAL A 531 -13.63 -5.24 -13.50
C VAL A 531 -14.97 -5.49 -12.77
N ARG A 532 -15.88 -6.28 -13.36
CA ARG A 532 -17.17 -6.62 -12.74
C ARG A 532 -17.03 -7.68 -11.65
N ALA A 533 -16.16 -8.65 -11.85
CA ALA A 533 -15.90 -9.72 -10.90
C ALA A 533 -15.26 -9.19 -9.60
N ARG A 534 -14.41 -8.16 -9.68
CA ARG A 534 -13.81 -7.48 -8.51
C ARG A 534 -13.16 -8.51 -7.56
N ARG A 535 -13.66 -8.60 -6.33
CA ARG A 535 -13.13 -9.48 -5.28
C ARG A 535 -13.26 -10.97 -5.59
N THR A 536 -14.12 -11.36 -6.52
CA THR A 536 -14.30 -12.79 -6.84
C THR A 536 -13.16 -13.34 -7.69
N SER A 537 -12.53 -12.52 -8.55
CA SER A 537 -11.44 -12.94 -9.44
C SER A 537 -10.11 -12.25 -9.16
N LEU A 538 -10.13 -11.04 -8.58
CA LEU A 538 -8.95 -10.19 -8.35
C LEU A 538 -8.06 -10.09 -9.59
N THR A 539 -8.69 -9.98 -10.76
CA THR A 539 -8.03 -10.12 -12.06
C THR A 539 -6.90 -9.12 -12.23
N LEU A 540 -7.10 -7.84 -11.91
CA LEU A 540 -6.01 -6.87 -12.01
C LEU A 540 -4.82 -7.22 -11.09
N ALA A 541 -5.09 -7.69 -9.87
CA ALA A 541 -4.03 -8.07 -8.94
C ALA A 541 -3.22 -9.26 -9.46
N HIS A 542 -3.92 -10.25 -10.06
CA HIS A 542 -3.32 -11.43 -10.67
C HIS A 542 -2.45 -11.06 -11.88
N GLU A 543 -2.98 -10.27 -12.82
CA GLU A 543 -2.25 -9.82 -14.00
C GLU A 543 -1.01 -9.00 -13.64
N LEU A 544 -1.13 -8.10 -12.66
CA LEU A 544 0.03 -7.39 -12.11
C LEU A 544 1.08 -8.35 -11.54
N GLY A 545 0.68 -9.52 -11.08
CA GLY A 545 1.60 -10.55 -10.62
C GLY A 545 2.46 -11.15 -11.70
N HIS A 546 1.93 -11.41 -12.90
CA HIS A 546 2.75 -11.84 -14.04
C HIS A 546 3.85 -10.82 -14.33
N VAL A 547 3.51 -9.53 -14.35
CA VAL A 547 4.46 -8.43 -14.57
C VAL A 547 5.47 -8.33 -13.42
N LEU A 548 5.01 -8.27 -12.16
CA LEU A 548 5.85 -8.01 -11.00
C LEU A 548 6.79 -9.18 -10.67
N LEU A 549 6.33 -10.41 -10.89
CA LEU A 549 7.12 -11.64 -10.68
C LEU A 549 7.98 -11.98 -11.90
N ASP A 550 7.76 -11.32 -13.04
CA ASP A 550 8.32 -11.67 -14.35
C ASP A 550 8.22 -13.20 -14.56
N ALA A 551 6.97 -13.68 -14.56
CA ALA A 551 6.63 -15.10 -14.54
C ALA A 551 5.61 -15.41 -15.65
N PRO A 552 6.03 -16.15 -16.70
CA PRO A 552 5.08 -16.64 -17.69
C PRO A 552 4.25 -17.79 -17.11
N GLY A 553 2.96 -17.85 -17.46
CA GLY A 553 2.02 -18.89 -17.04
C GLY A 553 1.68 -18.84 -15.53
N HIS A 554 0.91 -19.83 -15.08
CA HIS A 554 0.50 -19.96 -13.68
C HIS A 554 1.34 -21.01 -12.93
N PRO A 555 1.54 -20.87 -11.61
CA PRO A 555 2.31 -21.84 -10.82
C PRO A 555 1.71 -23.26 -10.80
N ASP A 556 0.39 -23.37 -10.88
CA ASP A 556 -0.39 -24.62 -10.87
C ASP A 556 -0.44 -25.34 -12.22
N ASP A 557 -0.14 -24.64 -13.34
CA ASP A 557 0.15 -25.28 -14.64
C ASP A 557 1.25 -26.37 -14.51
N PHE A 558 2.05 -26.29 -13.44
CA PHE A 558 3.17 -27.19 -13.13
C PHE A 558 3.16 -27.73 -11.68
N GLY A 559 2.08 -27.51 -10.91
CA GLY A 559 2.05 -27.65 -9.44
C GLY A 559 0.76 -28.26 -8.87
N VAL A 560 0.61 -28.17 -7.54
CA VAL A 560 -0.64 -28.55 -6.84
C VAL A 560 -1.51 -27.30 -6.75
N ASP A 561 -2.75 -27.38 -7.25
CA ASP A 561 -3.75 -26.32 -7.14
C ASP A 561 -3.95 -25.88 -5.68
N THR A 562 -3.84 -24.57 -5.48
CA THR A 562 -3.95 -23.86 -4.21
C THR A 562 -4.85 -22.63 -4.41
N PRO A 563 -6.17 -22.81 -4.39
CA PRO A 563 -7.14 -21.77 -4.78
C PRO A 563 -7.19 -20.59 -3.79
N THR A 564 -6.33 -20.52 -2.78
CA THR A 564 -6.18 -19.34 -1.92
C THR A 564 -5.02 -18.44 -2.34
N LEU A 565 -4.13 -18.90 -3.22
CA LEU A 565 -3.02 -18.09 -3.74
C LEU A 565 -3.49 -17.17 -4.87
N LEU A 566 -2.86 -16.00 -4.98
CA LEU A 566 -3.20 -15.01 -5.99
C LEU A 566 -2.86 -15.48 -7.41
N MET A 567 -1.71 -16.11 -7.60
CA MET A 567 -1.16 -16.45 -8.91
C MET A 567 -1.67 -17.76 -9.49
N ASP A 568 -2.50 -18.49 -8.76
CA ASP A 568 -3.11 -19.74 -9.20
C ASP A 568 -4.07 -19.52 -10.38
N SER A 569 -4.11 -20.40 -11.38
CA SER A 569 -4.94 -20.25 -12.59
C SER A 569 -6.44 -20.32 -12.28
N ASP A 570 -6.80 -21.13 -11.27
CA ASP A 570 -8.15 -21.23 -10.72
C ASP A 570 -8.50 -20.03 -9.82
N ALA A 571 -7.64 -19.02 -9.72
CA ALA A 571 -7.99 -17.73 -9.12
C ALA A 571 -9.13 -17.02 -9.86
N SER A 572 -9.47 -17.46 -11.07
CA SER A 572 -10.65 -17.02 -11.81
C SER A 572 -11.96 -17.69 -11.37
N ASP A 573 -11.94 -18.83 -10.67
CA ASP A 573 -13.15 -19.46 -10.12
C ASP A 573 -13.65 -18.70 -8.88
N SER A 574 -14.96 -18.43 -8.93
CA SER A 574 -15.68 -17.44 -8.13
C SER A 574 -16.27 -17.98 -6.83
N SER A 575 -15.76 -19.10 -6.31
CA SER A 575 -16.31 -19.80 -5.15
C SER A 575 -15.45 -19.61 -3.87
N PRO A 576 -15.92 -20.06 -2.68
CA PRO A 576 -15.85 -19.39 -1.35
C PRO A 576 -14.49 -19.35 -0.64
N PHE A 577 -13.37 -19.35 -1.36
CA PHE A 577 -12.03 -19.63 -0.82
C PHE A 577 -11.39 -18.53 0.05
N GLY A 578 -12.13 -17.45 0.36
CA GLY A 578 -11.62 -16.34 1.16
C GLY A 578 -10.66 -15.45 0.36
N PRO A 579 -9.98 -14.49 0.99
CA PRO A 579 -9.18 -13.51 0.25
C PRO A 579 -7.89 -14.12 -0.27
N ARG A 580 -7.46 -13.70 -1.46
CA ARG A 580 -6.26 -14.25 -2.09
C ARG A 580 -5.00 -13.85 -1.32
N ARG A 581 -4.05 -14.78 -1.24
CA ARG A 581 -2.81 -14.68 -0.47
C ARG A 581 -1.62 -14.57 -1.39
N ILE A 582 -0.61 -13.86 -0.92
CA ILE A 582 0.70 -13.81 -1.56
C ILE A 582 1.73 -14.38 -0.59
N THR A 583 2.51 -15.34 -1.05
CA THR A 583 3.55 -15.99 -0.26
C THR A 583 4.73 -15.05 0.00
N VAL A 584 5.53 -15.35 1.03
CA VAL A 584 6.79 -14.63 1.29
C VAL A 584 7.73 -14.73 0.09
N ASP A 585 7.78 -15.90 -0.55
CA ASP A 585 8.70 -16.17 -1.66
C ASP A 585 8.30 -15.40 -2.92
N GLU A 586 7.01 -15.24 -3.18
CA GLU A 586 6.52 -14.33 -4.22
C GLU A 586 6.91 -12.88 -3.91
N CYS A 587 6.74 -12.40 -2.68
CA CYS A 587 7.20 -11.05 -2.31
C CYS A 587 8.72 -10.87 -2.51
N VAL A 588 9.53 -11.87 -2.15
CA VAL A 588 10.98 -11.87 -2.39
C VAL A 588 11.30 -11.85 -3.88
N ARG A 589 10.58 -12.65 -4.68
CA ARG A 589 10.74 -12.66 -6.14
C ARG A 589 10.39 -11.32 -6.74
N VAL A 590 9.31 -10.67 -6.30
CA VAL A 590 8.96 -9.31 -6.75
C VAL A 590 10.10 -8.33 -6.48
N LEU A 591 10.70 -8.32 -5.28
CA LEU A 591 11.84 -7.44 -5.02
C LEU A 591 13.05 -7.75 -5.90
N ARG A 592 13.27 -9.02 -6.24
CA ARG A 592 14.36 -9.41 -7.15
C ARG A 592 14.12 -8.96 -8.58
N GLN A 593 12.90 -9.10 -9.09
CA GLN A 593 12.58 -8.84 -10.51
C GLN A 593 12.13 -7.41 -10.80
N SER A 594 11.55 -6.75 -9.79
CA SER A 594 10.92 -5.44 -9.93
C SER A 594 11.44 -4.41 -8.92
N GLY A 595 12.25 -4.82 -7.94
CA GLY A 595 12.79 -3.93 -6.92
C GLY A 595 13.82 -2.91 -7.44
N PRO A 596 14.29 -1.98 -6.59
CA PRO A 596 15.25 -0.93 -6.99
C PRO A 596 16.57 -1.44 -7.60
N GLY A 597 16.96 -2.69 -7.29
CA GLY A 597 18.16 -3.33 -7.84
C GLY A 597 17.92 -4.23 -9.05
N ALA A 598 16.68 -4.30 -9.55
CA ALA A 598 16.33 -5.15 -10.67
C ALA A 598 16.75 -4.56 -12.03
N ARG A 599 16.68 -5.37 -13.08
CA ARG A 599 16.97 -4.92 -14.46
C ARG A 599 16.01 -3.82 -14.92
N VAL A 600 14.75 -3.94 -14.55
CA VAL A 600 13.69 -2.98 -14.83
C VAL A 600 13.06 -2.60 -13.48
N PRO A 601 13.48 -1.47 -12.87
CA PRO A 601 13.06 -1.10 -11.53
C PRO A 601 11.64 -0.52 -11.57
N LEU A 602 10.63 -1.38 -11.49
CA LEU A 602 9.22 -0.99 -11.39
C LEU A 602 8.87 -0.44 -10.00
N LEU A 603 9.62 -0.84 -8.98
CA LEU A 603 9.38 -0.46 -7.59
C LEU A 603 10.39 0.57 -7.10
N THR A 604 9.85 1.62 -6.50
CA THR A 604 10.66 2.63 -5.80
C THR A 604 10.48 2.48 -4.28
N GLN A 605 11.57 2.56 -3.53
CA GLN A 605 11.50 2.49 -2.07
C GLN A 605 10.74 3.70 -1.50
N TRP A 606 9.73 3.43 -0.69
CA TRP A 606 8.96 4.47 -0.01
C TRP A 606 9.46 4.68 1.42
N LYS A 607 10.26 5.73 1.62
CA LYS A 607 10.84 6.06 2.92
C LYS A 607 9.78 6.38 3.97
N LEU A 608 10.05 5.99 5.21
CA LEU A 608 9.23 6.33 6.37
C LEU A 608 9.15 7.85 6.48
N GLY A 609 7.92 8.31 6.69
CA GLY A 609 7.63 9.70 6.96
C GLY A 609 6.73 9.79 8.19
N PRO A 610 6.56 10.99 8.74
CA PRO A 610 5.67 11.30 9.86
C PRO A 610 4.37 10.50 9.95
N LEU A 611 4.03 10.01 11.14
CA LEU A 611 2.68 9.50 11.43
C LEU A 611 1.68 10.66 11.39
N ARG A 612 0.77 10.62 10.42
CA ARG A 612 -0.34 11.57 10.31
C ARG A 612 -1.50 11.14 11.21
N LEU A 613 -1.33 11.21 12.52
CA LEU A 613 -2.43 10.98 13.46
C LEU A 613 -3.27 12.26 13.58
N ARG A 614 -4.59 12.12 13.45
CA ARG A 614 -5.55 13.18 13.75
C ARG A 614 -5.98 13.14 15.20
#